data_AF-A0A850MDW9-F1
#
_entry.id   AF-A0A850MDW9-F1
#
_cell.length_a   1.000
_cell.length_b   1.000
_cell.length_c   1.000
_cell.angle_alpha   90.00
_cell.angle_beta   90.00
_cell.angle_gamma   90.00
#
_symmetry.space_group_name_H-M   'P 1'
#
loop_
_entity.id
_entity.type
_entity.pdbx_description
1 polymer ?
#
loop_
_entity_poly.entity_id
_entity_poly.type
_entity_poly.pdbx_seq_one_letter_code
_entity_poly.pdbx_strand_id
1 'polypeptide(L)'
;MQPKTTLTFVISLLIISLAGSIIFLLTTPPQSYILFFLFFLLTATITLTILGKRFIFKIQPKGSGTELHVFLILASITLVILQLANIYVETINAILYVIVFIFAPGFSLLSILKFKPSSSRIEFVALAYPLSLALLAIIGTIALILPSNLRGISALLTITFLSIISLFVTRKEKQTKVNKHHELIVKNNELILVIILLIFVYFFMELYPQIASFPGLDISRNFLQALALTRDTLGDFSNPSALYPLFSIYQSSIIYIVKPSVEIFQITTIFLNIFAILSFYAMASQYLKRYGDHTPAIATLIWATFAGFGWLNFLTRKISNPDASLLSLIGQTNAFSYGDITWRRLFFHLSMEASLTLIFAVLYLLKRNDQSKTKQILLMTLLITPLPLMHPYGTYFLLLALLCFAIISSEELKQQLKYTAYSLTIAAFASLLLNYILNIKAPAISVSFLTFSEYLLMGLAIITIASLRGKALRKLDVIVKKILDNKYTGLLIVAFLLLYFASLLLWFSDGLTFDFAGLNRFGYVPWFLYPVKLGLIGILAIVAICFFGNSRYRSRELGALLASALLMIFVSRLVSTMQMQYVSEFTFNLNSWFSESIRENILSFREERMFELSKIPMAIIASIALSKHALTRI
;
A
#
# COMPACT_ATOMS: atom_id res chain seq x y z
N MET A 1 35.55 -14.51 14.45
CA MET A 1 34.45 -14.13 13.53
C MET A 1 35.03 -13.34 12.38
N GLN A 2 34.62 -13.58 11.13
CA GLN A 2 35.04 -12.72 10.02
C GLN A 2 34.50 -11.29 10.24
N PRO A 3 35.27 -10.22 9.95
CA PRO A 3 34.86 -8.83 10.16
C PRO A 3 33.50 -8.50 9.51
N LYS A 4 33.16 -9.19 8.41
CA LYS A 4 31.86 -9.11 7.71
C LYS A 4 30.68 -9.57 8.56
N THR A 5 30.84 -10.69 9.28
CA THR A 5 29.82 -11.23 10.19
C THR A 5 29.60 -10.27 11.34
N THR A 6 30.68 -9.67 11.84
CA THR A 6 30.68 -8.71 12.94
C THR A 6 30.01 -7.40 12.54
N LEU A 7 30.31 -6.83 11.37
CA LEU A 7 29.69 -5.57 10.92
C LEU A 7 28.19 -5.72 10.65
N THR A 8 27.80 -6.83 9.99
CA THR A 8 26.39 -7.15 9.73
C THR A 8 25.62 -7.36 11.03
N PHE A 9 26.24 -8.07 11.97
CA PHE A 9 25.69 -8.29 13.30
C PHE A 9 25.56 -6.97 14.06
N VAL A 10 26.59 -6.12 14.05
CA VAL A 10 26.58 -4.81 14.72
C VAL A 10 25.50 -3.90 14.12
N ILE A 11 25.42 -3.75 12.80
CA ILE A 11 24.41 -2.89 12.16
C ILE A 11 22.99 -3.39 12.44
N SER A 12 22.77 -4.71 12.35
CA SER A 12 21.47 -5.30 12.68
C SER A 12 21.14 -5.07 14.15
N LEU A 13 22.08 -5.35 15.04
CA LEU A 13 21.94 -5.17 16.49
C LEU A 13 21.72 -3.70 16.87
N LEU A 14 22.31 -2.74 16.17
CA LEU A 14 22.17 -1.30 16.44
C LEU A 14 20.81 -0.77 15.96
N ILE A 15 20.38 -1.16 14.76
CA ILE A 15 19.04 -0.85 14.23
C ILE A 15 17.96 -1.42 15.16
N ILE A 16 18.21 -2.62 15.69
CA ILE A 16 17.27 -3.33 16.55
C ILE A 16 17.33 -2.82 17.98
N SER A 17 18.51 -2.53 18.51
CA SER A 17 18.68 -1.98 19.86
C SER A 17 18.03 -0.61 19.93
N LEU A 18 18.14 0.22 18.88
CA LEU A 18 17.30 1.39 18.74
C LEU A 18 15.82 0.96 18.69
N ALA A 19 15.36 0.18 17.71
CA ALA A 19 13.93 -0.16 17.59
C ALA A 19 13.30 -0.78 18.86
N GLY A 20 14.04 -1.58 19.63
CA GLY A 20 13.61 -2.23 20.87
C GLY A 20 13.65 -1.31 22.09
N SER A 21 14.69 -0.47 22.24
CA SER A 21 14.75 0.52 23.33
C SER A 21 13.65 1.58 23.18
N ILE A 22 13.34 1.94 21.94
CA ILE A 22 12.25 2.82 21.54
C ILE A 22 10.90 2.36 22.07
N ILE A 23 10.71 1.05 22.13
CA ILE A 23 9.44 0.44 22.48
C ILE A 23 9.34 0.15 23.97
N PHE A 24 10.47 -0.13 24.61
CA PHE A 24 10.58 -0.21 26.06
C PHE A 24 10.17 1.12 26.74
N LEU A 25 10.40 2.25 26.06
CA LEU A 25 10.00 3.60 26.51
C LEU A 25 8.53 3.94 26.25
N LEU A 26 7.85 3.15 25.43
CA LEU A 26 6.52 3.46 24.89
C LEU A 26 5.35 2.83 25.66
N THR A 27 5.61 1.83 26.49
CA THR A 27 4.57 0.96 27.04
C THR A 27 4.77 0.74 28.54
N THR A 28 3.68 0.80 29.29
CA THR A 28 3.68 0.44 30.72
C THR A 28 3.91 -1.07 30.86
N PRO A 29 4.63 -1.55 31.89
CA PRO A 29 4.65 -2.98 32.20
C PRO A 29 3.19 -3.47 32.38
N PRO A 30 2.74 -4.61 31.81
CA PRO A 30 3.47 -5.69 31.13
C PRO A 30 3.53 -5.60 29.59
N GLN A 31 2.90 -4.59 28.98
CA GLN A 31 2.78 -4.39 27.53
C GLN A 31 4.14 -4.28 26.82
N SER A 32 5.10 -3.66 27.51
CA SER A 32 6.50 -3.53 27.05
C SER A 32 7.20 -4.86 26.83
N TYR A 33 6.87 -5.91 27.58
CA TYR A 33 7.51 -7.21 27.45
C TYR A 33 7.07 -7.97 26.19
N ILE A 34 5.80 -7.88 25.80
CA ILE A 34 5.28 -8.56 24.61
C ILE A 34 5.95 -7.98 23.37
N LEU A 35 5.94 -6.66 23.22
CA LEU A 35 6.59 -6.02 22.09
C LEU A 35 8.10 -6.26 22.10
N PHE A 36 8.77 -6.13 23.25
CA PHE A 36 10.20 -6.43 23.35
C PHE A 36 10.51 -7.85 22.85
N PHE A 37 9.72 -8.84 23.28
CA PHE A 37 9.85 -10.22 22.83
C PHE A 37 9.65 -10.36 21.32
N LEU A 38 8.61 -9.73 20.75
CA LEU A 38 8.36 -9.75 19.30
C LEU A 38 9.51 -9.12 18.51
N PHE A 39 10.10 -8.01 18.99
CA PHE A 39 11.24 -7.36 18.37
C PHE A 39 12.52 -8.19 18.48
N PHE A 40 12.78 -8.79 19.63
CA PHE A 40 13.86 -9.74 19.82
C PHE A 40 13.72 -10.92 18.85
N LEU A 41 12.53 -11.50 18.75
CA LEU A 41 12.25 -12.62 17.85
C LEU A 41 12.41 -12.22 16.38
N LEU A 42 11.91 -11.05 15.98
CA LEU A 42 12.09 -10.48 14.64
C LEU A 42 13.57 -10.38 14.29
N THR A 43 14.35 -9.85 15.24
CA THR A 43 15.79 -9.64 15.09
C THR A 43 16.56 -10.92 14.95
N ALA A 44 16.33 -11.86 15.87
CA ALA A 44 16.95 -13.16 15.83
C ALA A 44 16.65 -13.83 14.49
N THR A 45 15.39 -13.76 14.06
CA THR A 45 14.96 -14.34 12.77
C THR A 45 15.66 -13.69 11.58
N ILE A 46 15.72 -12.36 11.50
CA ILE A 46 16.40 -11.64 10.42
C ILE A 46 17.89 -11.98 10.41
N THR A 47 18.55 -11.92 11.57
CA THR A 47 19.98 -12.20 11.71
C THR A 47 20.29 -13.63 11.26
N LEU A 48 19.55 -14.61 11.75
CA LEU A 48 19.70 -16.01 11.35
C LEU A 48 19.48 -16.20 9.85
N THR A 49 18.52 -15.48 9.27
CA THR A 49 18.23 -15.50 7.84
C THR A 49 19.38 -14.93 7.01
N ILE A 50 19.95 -13.80 7.43
CA ILE A 50 21.10 -13.17 6.77
C ILE A 50 22.33 -14.07 6.87
N LEU A 51 22.54 -14.72 8.01
CA LEU A 51 23.58 -15.74 8.23
C LEU A 51 23.35 -17.03 7.42
N GLY A 52 22.23 -17.14 6.68
CA GLY A 52 21.91 -18.27 5.84
C GLY A 52 21.39 -19.50 6.60
N LYS A 53 21.07 -19.37 7.88
CA LYS A 53 20.41 -20.43 8.66
C LYS A 53 18.94 -20.52 8.23
N ARG A 54 18.50 -21.70 7.80
CA ARG A 54 17.14 -21.93 7.34
C ARG A 54 16.34 -22.66 8.41
N PHE A 55 15.26 -22.05 8.88
CA PHE A 55 14.20 -22.69 9.62
C PHE A 55 13.09 -23.09 8.65
N ILE A 56 12.63 -24.32 8.83
CA ILE A 56 11.53 -24.86 8.06
C ILE A 56 10.55 -25.45 9.07
N PHE A 57 9.40 -24.80 9.23
CA PHE A 57 8.28 -25.39 9.96
C PHE A 57 7.33 -26.02 8.95
N LYS A 58 7.10 -27.32 9.09
CA LYS A 58 6.13 -28.05 8.29
C LYS A 58 4.82 -28.12 9.04
N ILE A 59 3.79 -27.51 8.49
CA ILE A 59 2.42 -27.63 8.97
C ILE A 59 1.68 -28.50 7.96
N GLN A 60 1.11 -29.61 8.41
CA GLN A 60 0.24 -30.44 7.58
C GLN A 60 -1.21 -30.09 7.93
N PRO A 61 -1.83 -29.11 7.25
CA PRO A 61 -3.22 -28.80 7.51
C PRO A 61 -4.07 -30.03 7.17
N LYS A 62 -4.77 -30.58 8.16
CA LYS A 62 -5.83 -31.58 7.97
C LYS A 62 -7.04 -30.84 7.37
N GLY A 63 -6.98 -30.53 6.09
CA GLY A 63 -8.10 -29.88 5.43
C GLY A 63 -8.02 -29.94 3.92
N SER A 64 -9.11 -30.42 3.33
CA SER A 64 -9.34 -30.30 1.91
C SER A 64 -9.68 -28.83 1.61
N GLY A 65 -9.09 -28.23 0.56
CA GLY A 65 -9.46 -26.83 0.18
C GLY A 65 -10.96 -26.58 -0.06
N THR A 66 -11.76 -27.65 -0.14
CA THR A 66 -13.23 -27.66 -0.19
C THR A 66 -13.89 -27.25 1.14
N GLU A 67 -13.27 -27.55 2.28
CA GLU A 67 -13.77 -27.13 3.60
C GLU A 67 -13.78 -25.62 3.75
N LEU A 68 -12.75 -24.93 3.22
CA LEU A 68 -12.71 -23.47 3.23
C LEU A 68 -13.87 -22.87 2.43
N HIS A 69 -14.18 -23.41 1.24
CA HIS A 69 -15.35 -22.96 0.49
C HIS A 69 -16.66 -23.18 1.26
N VAL A 70 -16.85 -24.35 1.88
CA VAL A 70 -18.03 -24.65 2.69
C VAL A 70 -18.12 -23.69 3.88
N PHE A 71 -17.01 -23.43 4.57
CA PHE A 71 -16.95 -22.46 5.66
C PHE A 71 -17.36 -21.05 5.21
N LEU A 72 -16.85 -20.57 4.08
CA LEU A 72 -17.22 -19.25 3.55
C LEU A 72 -18.70 -19.15 3.17
N ILE A 73 -19.26 -20.21 2.59
CA ILE A 73 -20.69 -20.29 2.26
C ILE A 73 -21.52 -20.27 3.54
N LEU A 74 -21.17 -21.10 4.53
CA LEU A 74 -21.87 -21.14 5.82
C LEU A 74 -21.78 -19.80 6.54
N ALA A 75 -20.60 -19.17 6.60
CA ALA A 75 -20.44 -17.84 7.19
C ALA A 75 -21.30 -16.78 6.49
N SER A 76 -21.41 -16.84 5.15
CA SER A 76 -22.25 -15.94 4.36
C SER A 76 -23.73 -16.17 4.65
N ILE A 77 -24.17 -17.43 4.72
CA ILE A 77 -25.55 -17.80 5.09
C ILE A 77 -25.87 -17.37 6.52
N THR A 78 -24.94 -17.54 7.46
CA THR A 78 -25.09 -17.07 8.85
C THR A 78 -25.31 -15.56 8.88
N LEU A 79 -24.53 -14.77 8.14
CA LEU A 79 -24.76 -13.32 8.04
C LEU A 79 -26.14 -12.98 7.45
N VAL A 80 -26.58 -13.71 6.41
CA VAL A 80 -27.92 -13.51 5.82
C VAL A 80 -29.00 -13.79 6.87
N ILE A 81 -28.90 -14.89 7.61
CA ILE A 81 -29.86 -15.25 8.66
C ILE A 81 -29.88 -14.19 9.76
N LEU A 82 -28.71 -13.77 10.25
CA LEU A 82 -28.60 -12.72 11.28
C LEU A 82 -29.23 -11.41 10.81
N GLN A 83 -29.01 -11.03 9.54
CA GLN A 83 -29.60 -9.82 8.97
C GLN A 83 -31.12 -9.91 8.83
N LEU A 84 -31.65 -11.04 8.34
CA LEU A 84 -33.09 -11.26 8.20
C LEU A 84 -33.81 -11.36 9.56
N ALA A 85 -33.15 -11.95 10.56
CA ALA A 85 -33.66 -12.06 11.92
C ALA A 85 -33.47 -10.77 12.75
N ASN A 86 -32.83 -9.73 12.19
CA ASN A 86 -32.46 -8.50 12.90
C ASN A 86 -31.64 -8.75 14.18
N ILE A 87 -30.75 -9.75 14.17
CA ILE A 87 -29.85 -10.07 15.29
C ILE A 87 -28.51 -9.36 15.06
N TYR A 88 -28.18 -8.42 15.95
CA TYR A 88 -26.97 -7.60 15.84
C TYR A 88 -26.05 -7.83 17.03
N VAL A 89 -25.08 -8.71 16.86
CA VAL A 89 -23.96 -8.85 17.80
C VAL A 89 -22.74 -8.23 17.13
N GLU A 90 -22.45 -6.96 17.44
CA GLU A 90 -21.49 -6.12 16.70
C GLU A 90 -20.16 -6.83 16.42
N THR A 91 -19.56 -7.44 17.44
CA THR A 91 -18.26 -8.13 17.33
C THR A 91 -18.32 -9.36 16.44
N ILE A 92 -19.34 -10.21 16.61
CA ILE A 92 -19.52 -11.42 15.80
C ILE A 92 -19.78 -11.03 14.35
N ASN A 93 -20.65 -10.04 14.14
CA ASN A 93 -20.98 -9.53 12.81
C ASN A 93 -19.75 -8.91 12.13
N ALA A 94 -18.91 -8.18 12.87
CA ALA A 94 -17.67 -7.61 12.34
C ALA A 94 -16.68 -8.71 11.92
N ILE A 95 -16.49 -9.75 12.74
CA ILE A 95 -15.64 -10.90 12.41
C ILE A 95 -16.16 -11.63 11.16
N LEU A 96 -17.46 -11.93 11.12
CA LEU A 96 -18.10 -12.56 9.97
C LEU A 96 -18.00 -11.68 8.72
N TYR A 97 -18.15 -10.36 8.86
CA TYR A 97 -17.98 -9.41 7.76
C TYR A 97 -16.56 -9.48 7.18
N VAL A 98 -15.51 -9.53 8.02
CA VAL A 98 -14.13 -9.70 7.52
C VAL A 98 -13.99 -11.03 6.76
N ILE A 99 -14.59 -12.11 7.25
CA ILE A 99 -14.53 -13.41 6.55
C ILE A 99 -15.27 -13.34 5.20
N VAL A 100 -16.48 -12.79 5.18
CA VAL A 100 -17.41 -12.87 4.04
C VAL A 100 -17.20 -11.76 3.02
N PHE A 101 -16.97 -10.52 3.43
CA PHE A 101 -16.85 -9.38 2.52
C PHE A 101 -15.38 -9.11 2.16
N ILE A 102 -14.47 -9.22 3.11
CA ILE A 102 -13.06 -8.85 2.89
C ILE A 102 -12.26 -9.97 2.23
N PHE A 103 -12.59 -11.24 2.51
CA PHE A 103 -11.85 -12.38 1.99
C PHE A 103 -12.60 -13.19 0.92
N ALA A 104 -13.87 -13.57 1.19
CA ALA A 104 -14.60 -14.52 0.32
C ALA A 104 -14.75 -14.10 -1.15
N PRO A 105 -15.01 -12.83 -1.52
CA PRO A 105 -15.31 -12.50 -2.91
C PRO A 105 -14.07 -12.63 -3.81
N GLY A 106 -12.93 -12.09 -3.37
CA GLY A 106 -11.67 -12.23 -4.06
C GLY A 106 -11.13 -13.66 -4.01
N PHE A 107 -11.28 -14.38 -2.90
CA PHE A 107 -10.96 -15.82 -2.83
C PHE A 107 -11.76 -16.62 -3.87
N SER A 108 -13.06 -16.32 -3.97
CA SER A 108 -13.96 -17.00 -4.88
C SER A 108 -13.60 -16.71 -6.33
N LEU A 109 -13.33 -15.44 -6.66
CA LEU A 109 -12.90 -15.01 -7.99
C LEU A 109 -11.58 -15.66 -8.41
N LEU A 110 -10.57 -15.67 -7.53
CA LEU A 110 -9.28 -16.32 -7.81
C LEU A 110 -9.44 -17.81 -8.11
N SER A 111 -10.31 -18.49 -7.34
CA SER A 111 -10.59 -19.91 -7.53
C SER A 111 -11.36 -20.19 -8.82
N ILE A 112 -12.35 -19.36 -9.17
CA ILE A 112 -13.10 -19.43 -10.45
C ILE A 112 -12.14 -19.28 -11.63
N LEU A 113 -11.21 -18.32 -11.53
CA LEU A 113 -10.19 -18.08 -12.55
C LEU A 113 -9.06 -19.10 -12.50
N LYS A 114 -9.08 -20.05 -11.57
CA LYS A 114 -8.03 -21.08 -11.36
C LYS A 114 -6.65 -20.45 -11.21
N PHE A 115 -6.59 -19.34 -10.46
CA PHE A 115 -5.34 -18.67 -10.15
C PHE A 115 -4.45 -19.60 -9.32
N LYS A 116 -3.20 -19.76 -9.72
CA LYS A 116 -2.21 -20.58 -9.01
C LYS A 116 -1.12 -19.66 -8.47
N PRO A 117 -0.81 -19.67 -7.16
CA PRO A 117 0.32 -18.89 -6.65
C PRO A 117 1.62 -19.37 -7.31
N SER A 118 2.50 -18.45 -7.71
CA SER A 118 3.85 -18.75 -8.21
C SER A 118 4.70 -19.41 -7.15
N SER A 119 4.65 -18.89 -5.92
CA SER A 119 5.76 -19.10 -5.01
C SER A 119 5.35 -19.34 -3.56
N SER A 120 4.25 -18.75 -3.09
CA SER A 120 3.77 -18.93 -1.74
C SER A 120 2.25 -18.77 -1.69
N ARG A 121 1.60 -19.49 -0.76
CA ARG A 121 0.17 -19.33 -0.51
C ARG A 121 -0.20 -17.94 0.00
N ILE A 122 0.76 -17.21 0.56
CA ILE A 122 0.57 -15.81 0.95
C ILE A 122 0.15 -14.97 -0.25
N GLU A 123 0.64 -15.26 -1.46
CA GLU A 123 0.22 -14.54 -2.68
C GLU A 123 -1.28 -14.64 -2.91
N PHE A 124 -1.89 -15.77 -2.56
CA PHE A 124 -3.33 -15.96 -2.71
C PHE A 124 -4.10 -15.06 -1.74
N VAL A 125 -3.71 -15.03 -0.47
CA VAL A 125 -4.32 -14.16 0.55
C VAL A 125 -4.09 -12.69 0.23
N ALA A 126 -2.88 -12.34 -0.19
CA ALA A 126 -2.47 -11.00 -0.60
C ALA A 126 -3.21 -10.47 -1.83
N LEU A 127 -3.76 -11.34 -2.67
CA LEU A 127 -4.60 -10.96 -3.81
C LEU A 127 -6.11 -11.05 -3.51
N ALA A 128 -6.53 -11.92 -2.60
CA ALA A 128 -7.94 -12.07 -2.25
C ALA A 128 -8.53 -10.77 -1.69
N TYR A 129 -7.82 -10.07 -0.80
CA TYR A 129 -8.29 -8.79 -0.27
C TYR A 129 -8.44 -7.69 -1.34
N PRO A 130 -7.41 -7.32 -2.12
CA PRO A 130 -7.55 -6.24 -3.10
C PRO A 130 -8.60 -6.55 -4.18
N LEU A 131 -8.80 -7.82 -4.54
CA LEU A 131 -9.90 -8.20 -5.43
C LEU A 131 -11.27 -8.04 -4.77
N SER A 132 -11.40 -8.39 -3.49
CA SER A 132 -12.63 -8.17 -2.74
C SER A 132 -12.93 -6.68 -2.58
N LEU A 133 -11.91 -5.88 -2.24
CA LEU A 133 -11.97 -4.43 -2.15
C LEU A 133 -12.50 -3.81 -3.46
N ALA A 134 -11.90 -4.17 -4.60
CA ALA A 134 -12.32 -3.69 -5.91
C ALA A 134 -13.75 -4.13 -6.27
N LEU A 135 -14.06 -5.41 -6.04
CA LEU A 135 -15.37 -5.96 -6.37
C LEU A 135 -16.46 -5.33 -5.51
N LEU A 136 -16.23 -5.12 -4.21
CA LEU A 136 -17.18 -4.47 -3.31
C LEU A 136 -17.39 -3.00 -3.64
N ALA A 137 -16.35 -2.26 -4.03
CA ALA A 137 -16.51 -0.88 -4.48
C ALA A 137 -17.40 -0.81 -5.74
N ILE A 138 -17.22 -1.73 -6.69
CA ILE A 138 -18.02 -1.82 -7.92
C ILE A 138 -19.46 -2.24 -7.62
N ILE A 139 -19.65 -3.37 -6.90
CA ILE A 139 -20.97 -3.89 -6.53
C ILE A 139 -21.72 -2.85 -5.69
N GLY A 140 -21.06 -2.23 -4.72
CA GLY A 140 -21.65 -1.20 -3.86
C GLY A 140 -22.11 0.01 -4.67
N THR A 141 -21.34 0.44 -5.67
CA THR A 141 -21.74 1.54 -6.56
C THR A 141 -22.97 1.17 -7.39
N ILE A 142 -23.00 -0.03 -7.97
CA ILE A 142 -24.18 -0.53 -8.71
C ILE A 142 -25.40 -0.65 -7.78
N ALA A 143 -25.19 -1.10 -6.55
CA ALA A 143 -26.24 -1.25 -5.54
C ALA A 143 -26.86 0.08 -5.10
N LEU A 144 -26.24 1.24 -5.37
CA LEU A 144 -26.87 2.55 -5.15
C LEU A 144 -28.14 2.75 -6.00
N ILE A 145 -28.33 1.95 -7.04
CA ILE A 145 -29.58 1.93 -7.83
C ILE A 145 -30.74 1.38 -7.01
N LEU A 146 -30.45 0.48 -6.05
CA LEU A 146 -31.43 -0.16 -5.18
C LEU A 146 -31.77 0.72 -3.96
N PRO A 147 -32.99 0.58 -3.41
CA PRO A 147 -33.35 1.09 -2.09
C PRO A 147 -32.34 0.67 -1.01
N SER A 148 -32.03 1.56 -0.08
CA SER A 148 -31.02 1.39 0.99
C SER A 148 -31.16 0.07 1.75
N ASN A 149 -32.39 -0.35 2.08
CA ASN A 149 -32.69 -1.59 2.78
C ASN A 149 -32.33 -2.87 1.99
N LEU A 150 -32.23 -2.81 0.66
CA LEU A 150 -31.90 -3.95 -0.20
C LEU A 150 -30.41 -4.04 -0.55
N ARG A 151 -29.61 -2.99 -0.30
CA ARG A 151 -28.19 -2.94 -0.70
C ARG A 151 -27.37 -4.03 -0.01
N GLY A 152 -27.55 -4.20 1.31
CA GLY A 152 -26.81 -5.21 2.08
C GLY A 152 -27.16 -6.64 1.72
N ILE A 153 -28.46 -6.94 1.63
CA ILE A 153 -28.95 -8.28 1.27
C ILE A 153 -28.50 -8.65 -0.15
N SER A 154 -28.59 -7.73 -1.12
CA SER A 154 -28.16 -8.01 -2.49
C SER A 154 -26.66 -8.27 -2.60
N ALA A 155 -25.82 -7.53 -1.86
CA ALA A 155 -24.39 -7.79 -1.79
C ALA A 155 -24.08 -9.17 -1.18
N LEU A 156 -24.71 -9.52 -0.06
CA LEU A 156 -24.56 -10.84 0.58
C LEU A 156 -24.95 -11.99 -0.35
N LEU A 157 -26.10 -11.88 -1.03
CA LEU A 157 -26.56 -12.89 -1.98
C LEU A 157 -25.58 -13.05 -3.14
N THR A 158 -25.05 -11.94 -3.66
CA THR A 158 -24.03 -11.96 -4.73
C THR A 158 -22.77 -12.68 -4.28
N ILE A 159 -22.26 -12.39 -3.09
CA ILE A 159 -21.06 -13.04 -2.53
C ILE A 159 -21.29 -14.52 -2.25
N THR A 160 -22.46 -14.86 -1.71
CA THR A 160 -22.85 -16.26 -1.45
C THR A 160 -22.89 -17.05 -2.75
N PHE A 161 -23.53 -16.50 -3.78
CA PHE A 161 -23.60 -17.11 -5.11
C PHE A 161 -22.20 -17.29 -5.72
N LEU A 162 -21.34 -16.26 -5.64
CA LEU A 162 -19.96 -16.35 -6.11
C LEU A 162 -19.18 -17.45 -5.38
N SER A 163 -19.36 -17.59 -4.07
CA SER A 163 -18.74 -18.62 -3.24
C SER A 163 -19.21 -20.03 -3.61
N ILE A 164 -20.50 -20.19 -3.93
CA ILE A 164 -21.09 -21.44 -4.42
C ILE A 164 -20.50 -21.83 -5.79
N ILE A 165 -20.46 -20.91 -6.76
CA ILE A 165 -19.83 -21.16 -8.07
C ILE A 165 -18.39 -21.61 -7.87
N SER A 166 -17.67 -20.91 -7.00
CA SER A 166 -16.28 -21.20 -6.67
C SER A 166 -16.09 -22.63 -6.14
N LEU A 167 -16.95 -23.09 -5.22
CA LEU A 167 -16.95 -24.46 -4.73
C LEU A 167 -17.12 -25.48 -5.87
N PHE A 168 -18.07 -25.26 -6.78
CA PHE A 168 -18.31 -26.16 -7.91
C PHE A 168 -17.10 -26.25 -8.86
N VAL A 169 -16.47 -25.12 -9.17
CA VAL A 169 -15.25 -25.08 -9.98
C VAL A 169 -14.12 -25.87 -9.31
N THR A 170 -13.89 -25.66 -8.01
CA THR A 170 -12.84 -26.36 -7.25
C THR A 170 -13.10 -27.87 -7.15
N ARG A 171 -14.35 -28.29 -6.93
CA ARG A 171 -14.72 -29.73 -6.87
C ARG A 171 -14.43 -30.45 -8.19
N LYS A 172 -14.80 -29.84 -9.32
CA LYS A 172 -14.56 -30.40 -10.65
C LYS A 172 -13.06 -30.60 -10.93
N GLU A 173 -12.20 -29.70 -10.45
CA GLU A 173 -10.76 -29.84 -10.63
C GLU A 173 -10.19 -30.99 -9.78
N LYS A 174 -10.63 -31.15 -8.53
CA LYS A 174 -10.11 -32.19 -7.64
C LYS A 174 -10.46 -33.61 -8.09
N GLN A 175 -11.64 -33.82 -8.68
CA GLN A 175 -12.01 -35.13 -9.25
C GLN A 175 -11.00 -35.62 -10.30
N THR A 176 -10.26 -34.71 -10.93
CA THR A 176 -9.27 -35.04 -11.97
C THR A 176 -7.83 -35.23 -11.45
N LYS A 177 -7.54 -34.97 -10.18
CA LYS A 177 -6.17 -34.99 -9.64
C LYS A 177 -6.06 -35.86 -8.39
N VAL A 178 -5.13 -36.81 -8.41
CA VAL A 178 -4.76 -37.62 -7.24
C VAL A 178 -4.34 -36.70 -6.09
N ASN A 179 -5.00 -36.85 -4.93
CA ASN A 179 -4.76 -36.05 -3.74
C ASN A 179 -3.31 -36.25 -3.24
N LYS A 180 -2.41 -35.34 -3.64
CA LYS A 180 -1.15 -35.18 -2.92
C LYS A 180 -1.45 -34.41 -1.64
N HIS A 181 -1.05 -34.97 -0.50
CA HIS A 181 -1.04 -34.20 0.75
C HIS A 181 -0.18 -32.95 0.55
N HIS A 182 -0.76 -31.79 0.83
CA HIS A 182 -0.04 -30.53 0.68
C HIS A 182 0.55 -30.13 2.03
N GLU A 183 1.87 -30.23 2.16
CA GLU A 183 2.59 -29.67 3.30
C GLU A 183 2.70 -28.15 3.14
N LEU A 184 2.30 -27.39 4.17
CA LEU A 184 2.62 -25.97 4.27
C LEU A 184 4.02 -25.86 4.88
N ILE A 185 4.95 -25.33 4.09
CA ILE A 185 6.34 -25.11 4.50
C ILE A 185 6.49 -23.62 4.83
N VAL A 186 6.57 -23.29 6.12
CA VAL A 186 6.87 -21.94 6.60
C VAL A 186 8.38 -21.79 6.67
N LYS A 187 8.95 -20.87 5.89
CA LYS A 187 10.37 -20.54 5.92
C LYS A 187 10.58 -19.27 6.74
N ASN A 188 11.84 -18.87 6.93
CA ASN A 188 12.17 -17.67 7.71
C ASN A 188 11.45 -16.41 7.23
N ASN A 189 11.21 -16.25 5.94
CA ASN A 189 10.63 -15.03 5.39
C ASN A 189 9.14 -14.92 5.76
N GLU A 190 8.44 -16.06 5.72
CA GLU A 190 7.09 -16.16 6.23
C GLU A 190 7.05 -15.91 7.74
N LEU A 191 8.04 -16.40 8.50
CA LEU A 191 8.15 -16.11 9.94
C LEU A 191 8.38 -14.62 10.23
N ILE A 192 9.29 -13.96 9.51
CA ILE A 192 9.51 -12.50 9.59
C ILE A 192 8.20 -11.77 9.34
N LEU A 193 7.46 -12.16 8.30
CA LEU A 193 6.19 -11.55 7.95
C LEU A 193 5.15 -11.75 9.08
N VAL A 194 5.03 -12.97 9.63
CA VAL A 194 4.13 -13.24 10.77
C VAL A 194 4.47 -12.34 11.95
N ILE A 195 5.75 -12.19 12.31
CA ILE A 195 6.16 -11.34 13.42
C ILE A 195 5.83 -9.87 13.15
N ILE A 196 6.06 -9.37 11.93
CA ILE A 196 5.65 -8.01 11.52
C ILE A 196 4.13 -7.84 11.71
N LEU A 197 3.32 -8.80 11.25
CA LEU A 197 1.87 -8.74 11.40
C LEU A 197 1.44 -8.73 12.87
N LEU A 198 2.05 -9.57 13.72
CA LEU A 198 1.78 -9.59 15.15
C LEU A 198 2.11 -8.26 15.83
N ILE A 199 3.20 -7.61 15.44
CA ILE A 199 3.56 -6.27 15.93
C ILE A 199 2.46 -5.25 15.55
N PHE A 200 1.98 -5.26 14.30
CA PHE A 200 0.90 -4.36 13.87
C PHE A 200 -0.44 -4.66 14.56
N VAL A 201 -0.80 -5.94 14.69
CA VAL A 201 -2.00 -6.35 15.45
C VAL A 201 -1.92 -5.82 16.87
N TYR A 202 -0.78 -5.99 17.53
CA TYR A 202 -0.55 -5.47 18.87
C TYR A 202 -0.73 -3.94 18.92
N PHE A 203 -0.07 -3.20 18.02
CA PHE A 203 -0.22 -1.74 17.94
C PHE A 203 -1.67 -1.31 17.72
N PHE A 204 -2.41 -2.00 16.86
CA PHE A 204 -3.82 -1.66 16.62
C PHE A 204 -4.67 -1.91 17.85
N MET A 205 -4.50 -3.05 18.53
CA MET A 205 -5.25 -3.35 19.76
C MET A 205 -5.00 -2.33 20.87
N GLU A 206 -3.78 -1.81 21.00
CA GLU A 206 -3.44 -0.84 22.05
C GLU A 206 -3.84 0.59 21.70
N LEU A 207 -3.62 1.03 20.46
CA LEU A 207 -3.82 2.43 20.08
C LEU A 207 -5.29 2.76 19.78
N TYR A 208 -6.04 1.84 19.16
CA TYR A 208 -7.34 2.17 18.60
C TYR A 208 -8.48 2.41 19.58
N PRO A 209 -8.56 1.73 20.74
CA PRO A 209 -9.58 2.05 21.74
C PRO A 209 -9.53 3.53 22.15
N GLN A 210 -8.32 4.10 22.25
CA GLN A 210 -8.13 5.52 22.58
C GLN A 210 -8.40 6.42 21.37
N ILE A 211 -7.83 6.10 20.21
CA ILE A 211 -7.97 6.91 18.98
C ILE A 211 -9.44 7.02 18.54
N ALA A 212 -10.24 5.96 18.72
CA ALA A 212 -11.65 5.95 18.33
C ALA A 212 -12.51 6.99 19.04
N SER A 213 -12.09 7.43 20.23
CA SER A 213 -12.78 8.46 21.00
C SER A 213 -12.48 9.89 20.53
N PHE A 214 -11.49 10.11 19.65
CA PHE A 214 -11.10 11.45 19.23
C PHE A 214 -11.92 11.96 18.03
N PRO A 215 -12.73 13.02 18.21
CA PRO A 215 -13.41 13.65 17.10
C PRO A 215 -12.43 14.37 16.16
N GLY A 216 -12.81 14.54 14.90
CA GLY A 216 -12.04 15.33 13.91
C GLY A 216 -10.94 14.57 13.15
N LEU A 217 -10.58 13.36 13.58
CA LEU A 217 -9.67 12.50 12.82
C LEU A 217 -10.25 12.11 11.45
N ASP A 218 -9.37 11.87 10.48
CA ASP A 218 -9.76 11.46 9.12
C ASP A 218 -10.60 10.16 9.15
N ILE A 219 -10.27 9.23 10.05
CA ILE A 219 -11.01 7.97 10.20
C ILE A 219 -12.45 8.18 10.72
N SER A 220 -12.66 9.14 11.61
CA SER A 220 -13.99 9.52 12.10
C SER A 220 -14.81 10.20 10.99
N ARG A 221 -14.16 11.02 10.15
CA ARG A 221 -14.78 11.59 8.94
C ARG A 221 -15.16 10.53 7.92
N ASN A 222 -14.30 9.51 7.73
CA ASN A 222 -14.58 8.37 6.86
C ASN A 222 -15.82 7.59 7.32
N PHE A 223 -15.98 7.37 8.64
CA PHE A 223 -17.21 6.78 9.19
C PHE A 223 -18.46 7.58 8.82
N LEU A 224 -18.43 8.90 9.01
CA LEU A 224 -19.57 9.77 8.67
C LEU A 224 -19.90 9.75 7.17
N GLN A 225 -18.88 9.76 6.30
CA GLN A 225 -19.07 9.65 4.85
C GLN A 225 -19.64 8.29 4.45
N ALA A 226 -19.13 7.20 5.02
CA ALA A 226 -19.66 5.86 4.81
C ALA A 226 -21.12 5.77 5.29
N LEU A 227 -21.46 6.37 6.45
CA LEU A 227 -22.80 6.39 7.01
C LEU A 227 -23.76 7.18 6.11
N ALA A 228 -23.34 8.33 5.59
CA ALA A 228 -24.15 9.11 4.65
C ALA A 228 -24.55 8.29 3.41
N LEU A 229 -23.63 7.46 2.90
CA LEU A 229 -23.86 6.58 1.74
C LEU A 229 -24.78 5.38 2.02
N THR A 230 -25.14 5.12 3.29
CA THR A 230 -26.13 4.09 3.62
C THR A 230 -27.57 4.57 3.44
N ARG A 231 -27.80 5.88 3.33
CA ARG A 231 -29.15 6.46 3.23
C ARG A 231 -29.62 6.52 1.77
N ASP A 232 -30.94 6.70 1.60
CA ASP A 232 -31.54 6.96 0.28
C ASP A 232 -31.41 8.42 -0.15
N THR A 233 -31.39 9.35 0.80
CA THR A 233 -31.19 10.79 0.60
C THR A 233 -29.70 11.12 0.54
N LEU A 234 -29.03 10.63 -0.50
CA LEU A 234 -27.60 10.85 -0.73
C LEU A 234 -27.35 12.34 -1.05
N GLY A 235 -26.86 13.11 -0.08
CA GLY A 235 -26.52 14.53 -0.25
C GLY A 235 -27.05 15.46 0.84
N ASP A 236 -28.12 15.08 1.55
CA ASP A 236 -28.85 16.01 2.44
C ASP A 236 -28.25 16.10 3.85
N PHE A 237 -27.61 15.04 4.34
CA PHE A 237 -27.17 14.97 5.74
C PHE A 237 -25.75 15.51 5.98
N SER A 238 -24.96 15.59 4.92
CA SER A 238 -23.59 16.11 4.92
C SER A 238 -23.26 16.36 3.47
N ASN A 239 -22.87 17.59 3.10
CA ASN A 239 -22.41 17.90 1.75
C ASN A 239 -21.24 16.94 1.45
N PRO A 240 -21.47 15.84 0.69
CA PRO A 240 -20.46 14.84 0.49
C PRO A 240 -19.57 15.42 -0.61
N SER A 241 -18.69 16.34 -0.24
CA SER A 241 -17.40 16.47 -0.89
C SER A 241 -16.59 15.22 -0.56
N ALA A 242 -17.14 14.04 -0.89
CA ALA A 242 -16.50 12.77 -0.72
C ALA A 242 -15.40 12.75 -1.76
N LEU A 243 -14.22 13.22 -1.36
CA LEU A 243 -13.01 13.24 -2.19
C LEU A 243 -12.71 11.83 -2.76
N TYR A 244 -13.27 10.77 -2.15
CA TYR A 244 -12.96 9.36 -2.37
C TYR A 244 -14.23 8.48 -2.37
N PRO A 245 -15.18 8.67 -3.30
CA PRO A 245 -16.52 8.09 -3.19
C PRO A 245 -16.52 6.56 -3.18
N LEU A 246 -15.65 5.89 -3.95
CA LEU A 246 -15.59 4.42 -3.97
C LEU A 246 -14.99 3.84 -2.69
N PHE A 247 -14.12 4.58 -2.00
CA PHE A 247 -13.63 4.17 -0.68
C PHE A 247 -14.76 4.23 0.36
N SER A 248 -15.53 5.31 0.36
CA SER A 248 -16.65 5.48 1.29
C SER A 248 -17.80 4.52 0.98
N ILE A 249 -18.06 4.17 -0.29
CA ILE A 249 -19.02 3.13 -0.69
C ILE A 249 -18.56 1.74 -0.24
N TYR A 250 -17.27 1.45 -0.39
CA TYR A 250 -16.71 0.22 0.15
C TYR A 250 -16.91 0.15 1.67
N GLN A 251 -16.60 1.23 2.40
CA GLN A 251 -16.77 1.27 3.85
C GLN A 251 -18.24 1.26 4.30
N SER A 252 -19.17 1.81 3.51
CA SER A 252 -20.60 1.78 3.84
C SER A 252 -21.12 0.35 3.94
N SER A 253 -20.46 -0.61 3.28
CA SER A 253 -20.76 -2.03 3.42
C SER A 253 -20.52 -2.62 4.80
N ILE A 254 -19.59 -2.06 5.56
CA ILE A 254 -19.45 -2.39 6.97
C ILE A 254 -20.72 -1.95 7.72
N ILE A 255 -21.20 -0.74 7.44
CA ILE A 255 -22.30 -0.14 8.19
C ILE A 255 -23.63 -0.84 7.91
N TYR A 256 -23.98 -1.11 6.65
CA TYR A 256 -25.27 -1.75 6.34
C TYR A 256 -25.32 -3.25 6.68
N ILE A 257 -24.18 -3.93 6.86
CA ILE A 257 -24.11 -5.34 7.28
C ILE A 257 -23.95 -5.50 8.78
N VAL A 258 -22.96 -4.81 9.36
CA VAL A 258 -22.56 -4.99 10.77
C VAL A 258 -23.38 -4.11 11.71
N LYS A 259 -23.79 -2.92 11.25
CA LYS A 259 -24.32 -1.81 12.07
C LYS A 259 -23.42 -1.52 13.29
N PRO A 260 -22.11 -1.28 13.07
CA PRO A 260 -21.15 -1.18 14.16
C PRO A 260 -21.27 0.16 14.89
N SER A 261 -20.89 0.18 16.17
CA SER A 261 -20.43 1.40 16.83
C SER A 261 -19.22 2.01 16.10
N VAL A 262 -18.94 3.30 16.35
CA VAL A 262 -17.78 3.99 15.76
C VAL A 262 -16.47 3.25 16.10
N GLU A 263 -16.34 2.80 17.34
CA GLU A 263 -15.17 2.05 17.81
C GLU A 263 -14.97 0.75 17.03
N ILE A 264 -16.00 -0.09 16.92
CA ILE A 264 -15.93 -1.35 16.18
C ILE A 264 -15.65 -1.09 14.69
N PHE A 265 -16.21 -0.04 14.09
CA PHE A 265 -15.92 0.34 12.71
C PHE A 265 -14.43 0.70 12.53
N GLN A 266 -13.88 1.54 13.41
CA GLN A 266 -12.49 1.98 13.33
C GLN A 266 -11.51 0.83 13.57
N ILE A 267 -11.77 -0.01 14.58
CA ILE A 267 -10.98 -1.23 14.83
C ILE A 267 -11.07 -2.15 13.60
N THR A 268 -12.27 -2.45 13.10
CA THR A 268 -12.43 -3.34 11.94
C THR A 268 -11.66 -2.83 10.72
N THR A 269 -11.75 -1.53 10.43
CA THR A 269 -11.09 -0.93 9.27
C THR A 269 -9.58 -0.88 9.42
N ILE A 270 -9.01 -0.56 10.58
CA ILE A 270 -7.55 -0.52 10.73
C ILE A 270 -6.90 -1.89 10.52
N PHE A 271 -7.54 -2.96 11.00
CA PHE A 271 -7.03 -4.32 10.81
C PHE A 271 -6.88 -4.70 9.33
N LEU A 272 -7.60 -4.03 8.42
CA LEU A 272 -7.48 -4.25 6.98
C LEU A 272 -6.12 -3.80 6.41
N ASN A 273 -5.41 -2.89 7.09
CA ASN A 273 -4.05 -2.48 6.68
C ASN A 273 -3.05 -3.65 6.73
N ILE A 274 -3.32 -4.73 7.46
CA ILE A 274 -2.54 -5.97 7.40
C ILE A 274 -2.46 -6.50 5.96
N PHE A 275 -3.55 -6.41 5.20
CA PHE A 275 -3.54 -6.88 3.83
C PHE A 275 -2.70 -6.00 2.91
N ALA A 276 -2.56 -4.69 3.19
CA ALA A 276 -1.62 -3.84 2.46
C ALA A 276 -0.17 -4.33 2.64
N ILE A 277 0.20 -4.78 3.85
CA ILE A 277 1.50 -5.40 4.15
C ILE A 277 1.69 -6.69 3.36
N LEU A 278 0.68 -7.56 3.33
CA LEU A 278 0.71 -8.81 2.57
C LEU A 278 0.80 -8.57 1.06
N SER A 279 0.04 -7.62 0.51
CA SER A 279 0.06 -7.24 -0.90
C SER A 279 1.40 -6.61 -1.29
N PHE A 280 1.98 -5.75 -0.44
CA PHE A 280 3.34 -5.23 -0.66
C PHE A 280 4.36 -6.35 -0.69
N TYR A 281 4.32 -7.30 0.27
CA TYR A 281 5.21 -8.46 0.29
C TYR A 281 5.09 -9.30 -0.98
N ALA A 282 3.85 -9.61 -1.40
CA ALA A 282 3.60 -10.38 -2.61
C ALA A 282 4.19 -9.68 -3.84
N MET A 283 3.93 -8.38 -3.99
CA MET A 283 4.49 -7.55 -5.06
C MET A 283 6.02 -7.55 -5.02
N ALA A 284 6.63 -7.18 -3.88
CA ALA A 284 8.07 -7.13 -3.69
C ALA A 284 8.74 -8.49 -4.00
N SER A 285 8.07 -9.61 -3.70
CA SER A 285 8.58 -10.95 -3.97
C SER A 285 8.86 -11.21 -5.46
N GLN A 286 8.08 -10.62 -6.36
CA GLN A 286 8.27 -10.77 -7.80
C GLN A 286 9.50 -10.01 -8.32
N TYR A 287 9.93 -8.96 -7.62
CA TYR A 287 11.06 -8.12 -8.03
C TYR A 287 12.37 -8.48 -7.30
N LEU A 288 12.27 -8.98 -6.07
CA LEU A 288 13.41 -9.12 -5.16
C LEU A 288 13.89 -10.55 -4.90
N LYS A 289 13.09 -11.59 -5.19
CA LYS A 289 13.47 -12.99 -4.84
C LYS A 289 14.81 -13.44 -5.42
N ARG A 290 15.16 -12.98 -6.61
CA ARG A 290 16.48 -13.29 -7.23
C ARG A 290 17.68 -12.76 -6.44
N TYR A 291 17.51 -11.81 -5.53
CA TYR A 291 18.58 -11.28 -4.68
C TYR A 291 18.73 -12.05 -3.35
N GLY A 292 17.77 -12.93 -3.07
CA GLY A 292 17.70 -13.76 -1.88
C GLY A 292 16.25 -13.87 -1.42
N ASP A 293 15.85 -15.06 -0.96
CA ASP A 293 14.48 -15.33 -0.54
C ASP A 293 13.97 -14.37 0.55
N HIS A 294 14.88 -13.81 1.37
CA HIS A 294 14.60 -12.90 2.48
C HIS A 294 14.44 -11.44 2.10
N THR A 295 14.99 -11.03 0.95
CA THR A 295 14.98 -9.64 0.48
C THR A 295 13.56 -9.05 0.41
N PRO A 296 12.52 -9.77 -0.06
CA PRO A 296 11.15 -9.28 -0.02
C PRO A 296 10.62 -9.01 1.39
N ALA A 297 10.90 -9.90 2.36
CA ALA A 297 10.46 -9.71 3.73
C ALA A 297 11.18 -8.52 4.39
N ILE A 298 12.46 -8.32 4.09
CA ILE A 298 13.21 -7.13 4.51
C ILE A 298 12.62 -5.86 3.87
N ALA A 299 12.28 -5.87 2.58
CA ALA A 299 11.62 -4.72 1.94
C ALA A 299 10.29 -4.41 2.62
N THR A 300 9.50 -5.42 2.95
CA THR A 300 8.23 -5.27 3.67
C THR A 300 8.46 -4.69 5.06
N LEU A 301 9.48 -5.16 5.77
CA LEU A 301 9.88 -4.59 7.05
C LEU A 301 10.26 -3.12 6.89
N ILE A 302 11.13 -2.80 5.93
CA ILE A 302 11.58 -1.43 5.65
C ILE A 302 10.38 -0.52 5.41
N TRP A 303 9.50 -0.89 4.48
CA TRP A 303 8.32 -0.10 4.13
C TRP A 303 7.32 0.02 5.27
N ALA A 304 7.02 -1.09 5.97
CA ALA A 304 5.99 -1.09 6.99
C ALA A 304 6.48 -0.45 8.30
N THR A 305 7.73 -0.71 8.71
CA THR A 305 8.24 -0.39 10.05
C THR A 305 9.07 0.89 10.14
N PHE A 306 9.81 1.26 9.09
CA PHE A 306 10.67 2.44 9.13
C PHE A 306 9.91 3.65 8.61
N ALA A 307 9.41 4.47 9.52
CA ALA A 307 9.06 5.85 9.17
C ALA A 307 10.34 6.69 9.09
N GLY A 308 10.17 7.98 8.80
CA GLY A 308 11.24 8.93 8.90
C GLY A 308 11.81 9.05 10.32
N PHE A 309 12.78 9.94 10.45
CA PHE A 309 13.45 10.25 11.71
C PHE A 309 12.58 11.02 12.70
N GLY A 310 11.31 11.33 12.39
CA GLY A 310 10.38 11.92 13.35
C GLY A 310 10.28 11.09 14.62
N TRP A 311 10.34 9.75 14.52
CA TRP A 311 10.36 8.87 15.69
C TRP A 311 11.51 9.16 16.66
N LEU A 312 12.70 9.56 16.17
CA LEU A 312 13.83 9.93 17.03
C LEU A 312 13.48 11.11 17.94
N ASN A 313 12.82 12.15 17.41
CA ASN A 313 12.35 13.26 18.23
C ASN A 313 11.27 12.82 19.23
N PHE A 314 10.30 12.00 18.78
CA PHE A 314 9.29 11.44 19.67
C PHE A 314 9.92 10.73 20.87
N LEU A 315 10.98 9.96 20.62
CA LEU A 315 11.69 9.22 21.65
C LEU A 315 12.45 10.09 22.61
N THR A 316 13.21 11.04 22.08
CA THR A 316 13.92 12.02 22.92
C THR A 316 12.94 12.70 23.87
N ARG A 317 11.74 13.05 23.39
CA ARG A 317 10.68 13.65 24.21
C ARG A 317 10.09 12.67 25.23
N LYS A 318 9.84 11.41 24.86
CA LYS A 318 9.33 10.39 25.78
C LYS A 318 10.33 10.01 26.87
N ILE A 319 11.62 9.94 26.54
CA ILE A 319 12.70 9.72 27.52
C ILE A 319 12.78 10.90 28.48
N SER A 320 12.70 12.12 27.95
CA SER A 320 12.80 13.34 28.76
C SER A 320 11.55 13.58 29.62
N ASN A 321 10.39 13.09 29.18
CA ASN A 321 9.13 13.19 29.90
C ASN A 321 8.34 11.87 29.84
N PRO A 322 8.68 10.88 30.69
CA PRO A 322 8.06 9.56 30.68
C PRO A 322 6.56 9.58 30.97
N ASP A 323 6.06 10.58 31.72
CA ASP A 323 4.66 10.69 32.11
C ASP A 323 3.79 11.41 31.07
N ALA A 324 4.40 12.05 30.07
CA ALA A 324 3.66 12.72 29.01
C ALA A 324 2.78 11.73 28.23
N SER A 325 1.56 12.18 27.94
CA SER A 325 0.59 11.37 27.19
C SER A 325 1.13 11.03 25.81
N LEU A 326 1.00 9.76 25.43
CA LEU A 326 1.49 9.22 24.17
C LEU A 326 0.97 10.05 22.98
N LEU A 327 -0.32 10.37 22.99
CA LEU A 327 -0.96 11.13 21.94
C LEU A 327 -0.43 12.58 21.83
N SER A 328 -0.20 13.26 22.96
CA SER A 328 0.38 14.62 22.96
C SER A 328 1.78 14.61 22.36
N LEU A 329 2.61 13.65 22.75
CA LEU A 329 3.95 13.48 22.22
C LEU A 329 3.94 13.16 20.71
N ILE A 330 3.01 12.32 20.26
CA ILE A 330 2.79 12.06 18.83
C ILE A 330 2.43 13.38 18.12
N GLY A 331 1.47 14.15 18.63
CA GLY A 331 1.03 15.41 18.04
C GLY A 331 2.16 16.44 17.92
N GLN A 332 2.92 16.66 18.99
CA GLN A 332 4.07 17.57 19.01
C GLN A 332 5.15 17.12 18.03
N THR A 333 5.48 15.84 18.05
CA THR A 333 6.50 15.29 17.16
C THR A 333 6.08 15.42 15.71
N ASN A 334 4.81 15.14 15.44
CA ASN A 334 4.25 15.22 14.11
C ASN A 334 4.32 16.63 13.53
N ALA A 335 4.01 17.66 14.32
CA ALA A 335 4.21 19.04 13.92
C ALA A 335 5.69 19.32 13.60
N PHE A 336 6.60 18.88 14.48
CA PHE A 336 8.05 19.08 14.35
C PHE A 336 8.69 18.32 13.16
N SER A 337 8.15 17.15 12.81
CA SER A 337 8.68 16.29 11.75
C SER A 337 7.89 16.39 10.45
N TYR A 338 7.07 17.44 10.29
CA TYR A 338 6.23 17.65 9.12
C TYR A 338 5.40 16.41 8.75
N GLY A 339 4.62 15.96 9.73
CA GLY A 339 3.64 14.90 9.58
C GLY A 339 4.20 13.47 9.44
N ASP A 340 5.52 13.30 9.58
CA ASP A 340 6.20 12.01 9.37
C ASP A 340 5.64 10.84 10.23
N ILE A 341 5.13 11.13 11.43
CA ILE A 341 4.57 10.09 12.31
C ILE A 341 3.12 9.77 11.95
N THR A 342 2.22 10.76 11.90
CA THR A 342 0.78 10.50 11.73
C THR A 342 0.41 10.19 10.30
N TRP A 343 1.18 10.69 9.32
CA TRP A 343 0.99 10.32 7.91
C TRP A 343 1.61 8.97 7.58
N ARG A 344 2.09 8.24 8.61
CA ARG A 344 2.40 6.83 8.49
C ARG A 344 1.12 6.02 8.34
N ARG A 345 0.90 5.74 7.07
CA ARG A 345 -0.26 5.13 6.43
C ARG A 345 -0.77 3.85 7.07
N LEU A 346 0.08 2.99 7.62
CA LEU A 346 -0.41 1.75 8.23
C LEU A 346 -1.11 1.97 9.58
N PHE A 347 -0.95 3.12 10.23
CA PHE A 347 -1.63 3.44 11.49
C PHE A 347 -3.04 3.99 11.31
N PHE A 348 -3.48 4.29 10.09
CA PHE A 348 -4.84 4.73 9.77
C PHE A 348 -5.33 4.01 8.51
N HIS A 349 -6.55 3.47 8.51
CA HIS A 349 -7.11 2.93 7.27
C HIS A 349 -7.79 4.05 6.48
N LEU A 350 -7.03 4.68 5.59
CA LEU A 350 -7.51 5.73 4.70
C LEU A 350 -7.65 5.20 3.27
N SER A 351 -8.26 6.03 2.43
CA SER A 351 -8.49 5.74 1.01
C SER A 351 -7.20 5.47 0.23
N MET A 352 -6.08 6.04 0.69
CA MET A 352 -4.80 5.84 0.02
C MET A 352 -4.22 4.44 0.26
N GLU A 353 -4.31 3.88 1.46
CA GLU A 353 -3.82 2.53 1.77
C GLU A 353 -4.61 1.46 1.01
N ALA A 354 -5.92 1.66 0.91
CA ALA A 354 -6.79 0.83 0.08
C ALA A 354 -6.36 0.89 -1.40
N SER A 355 -6.10 2.09 -1.92
CA SER A 355 -5.60 2.27 -3.29
C SER A 355 -4.21 1.67 -3.50
N LEU A 356 -3.31 1.78 -2.52
CA LEU A 356 -1.99 1.16 -2.56
C LEU A 356 -2.07 -0.37 -2.60
N THR A 357 -2.99 -0.96 -1.85
CA THR A 357 -3.22 -2.41 -1.86
C THR A 357 -3.61 -2.89 -3.26
N LEU A 358 -4.50 -2.16 -3.95
CA LEU A 358 -4.86 -2.43 -5.34
C LEU A 358 -3.65 -2.30 -6.28
N ILE A 359 -2.84 -1.26 -6.13
CA ILE A 359 -1.65 -1.03 -6.96
C ILE A 359 -0.61 -2.12 -6.74
N PHE A 360 -0.39 -2.56 -5.51
CA PHE A 360 0.51 -3.67 -5.22
C PHE A 360 0.04 -4.94 -5.91
N ALA A 361 -1.27 -5.22 -5.91
CA ALA A 361 -1.82 -6.34 -6.66
C ALA A 361 -1.63 -6.19 -8.18
N VAL A 362 -1.81 -4.99 -8.74
CA VAL A 362 -1.55 -4.72 -10.17
C VAL A 362 -0.07 -4.89 -10.53
N LEU A 363 0.85 -4.32 -9.76
CA LEU A 363 2.30 -4.43 -9.97
C LEU A 363 2.81 -5.86 -9.71
N TYR A 364 2.15 -6.62 -8.83
CA TYR A 364 2.36 -8.05 -8.69
C TYR A 364 1.96 -8.78 -9.98
N LEU A 365 0.75 -8.56 -10.48
CA LEU A 365 0.25 -9.19 -11.71
C LEU A 365 1.06 -8.77 -12.94
N LEU A 366 1.62 -7.57 -12.98
CA LEU A 366 2.48 -7.09 -14.07
C LEU A 366 3.68 -8.02 -14.30
N LYS A 367 4.19 -8.65 -13.25
CA LYS A 367 5.34 -9.57 -13.33
C LYS A 367 4.97 -11.03 -13.61
N ARG A 368 3.68 -11.36 -13.59
CA ARG A 368 3.19 -12.73 -13.74
C ARG A 368 3.04 -13.06 -15.22
N ASN A 369 3.57 -14.20 -15.64
CA ASN A 369 3.52 -14.67 -17.04
C ASN A 369 2.88 -16.07 -17.18
N ASP A 370 2.44 -16.66 -16.07
CA ASP A 370 1.82 -17.99 -16.00
C ASP A 370 0.29 -17.95 -16.14
N GLN A 371 -0.30 -16.75 -16.21
CA GLN A 371 -1.73 -16.55 -16.42
C GLN A 371 -2.04 -16.40 -17.90
N SER A 372 -3.21 -16.86 -18.33
CA SER A 372 -3.67 -16.60 -19.69
C SER A 372 -3.99 -15.11 -19.86
N LYS A 373 -3.78 -14.60 -21.07
CA LYS A 373 -4.06 -13.21 -21.47
C LYS A 373 -5.40 -12.70 -20.92
N THR A 374 -6.48 -13.44 -21.17
CA THR A 374 -7.83 -13.03 -20.77
C THR A 374 -7.98 -12.90 -19.27
N LYS A 375 -7.46 -13.86 -18.50
CA LYS A 375 -7.55 -13.84 -17.03
C LYS A 375 -6.76 -12.68 -16.44
N GLN A 376 -5.57 -12.43 -16.99
CA GLN A 376 -4.71 -11.35 -16.53
C GLN A 376 -5.30 -9.98 -16.83
N ILE A 377 -5.82 -9.77 -18.03
CA ILE A 377 -6.54 -8.54 -18.39
C ILE A 377 -7.75 -8.35 -17.47
N LEU A 378 -8.57 -9.38 -17.27
CA LEU A 378 -9.75 -9.29 -16.39
C LEU A 378 -9.38 -8.88 -14.96
N LEU A 379 -8.37 -9.54 -14.36
CA LEU A 379 -7.93 -9.25 -13.00
C LEU A 379 -7.36 -7.83 -12.87
N MET A 380 -6.52 -7.40 -13.82
CA MET A 380 -5.96 -6.05 -13.82
C MET A 380 -7.04 -4.99 -14.03
N THR A 381 -7.98 -5.19 -14.97
CA THR A 381 -9.11 -4.28 -15.19
C THR A 381 -9.91 -4.10 -13.90
N LEU A 382 -10.23 -5.20 -13.21
CA LEU A 382 -10.99 -5.16 -11.97
C LEU A 382 -10.28 -4.33 -10.90
N LEU A 383 -8.98 -4.54 -10.72
CA LEU A 383 -8.17 -3.83 -9.72
C LEU A 383 -7.94 -2.34 -10.05
N ILE A 384 -7.84 -2.00 -11.34
CA ILE A 384 -7.57 -0.64 -11.82
C ILE A 384 -8.83 0.22 -11.80
N THR A 385 -9.99 -0.35 -12.13
CA THR A 385 -11.28 0.38 -12.24
C THR A 385 -11.59 1.28 -11.03
N PRO A 386 -11.48 0.84 -9.76
CA PRO A 386 -11.85 1.70 -8.64
C PRO A 386 -10.82 2.80 -8.32
N LEU A 387 -9.57 2.70 -8.77
CA LEU A 387 -8.45 3.52 -8.30
C LEU A 387 -8.70 5.04 -8.35
N PRO A 388 -9.21 5.63 -9.46
CA PRO A 388 -9.35 7.08 -9.52
C PRO A 388 -10.37 7.65 -8.55
N LEU A 389 -11.41 6.87 -8.26
CA LEU A 389 -12.50 7.26 -7.38
C LEU A 389 -12.27 6.76 -5.94
N MET A 390 -11.23 5.97 -5.74
CA MET A 390 -10.79 5.54 -4.42
C MET A 390 -9.74 6.50 -3.88
N HIS A 391 -8.69 6.80 -4.64
CA HIS A 391 -7.74 7.87 -4.30
C HIS A 391 -6.90 8.27 -5.53
N PRO A 392 -6.90 9.54 -5.96
CA PRO A 392 -6.21 9.98 -7.19
C PRO A 392 -4.69 9.78 -7.15
N TYR A 393 -4.06 9.92 -5.97
CA TYR A 393 -2.64 9.63 -5.83
C TYR A 393 -2.27 8.17 -6.08
N GLY A 394 -3.19 7.23 -5.83
CA GLY A 394 -2.98 5.84 -6.21
C GLY A 394 -2.88 5.73 -7.73
N THR A 395 -3.79 6.38 -8.45
CA THR A 395 -3.70 6.53 -9.91
C THR A 395 -2.35 7.13 -10.32
N TYR A 396 -1.96 8.29 -9.80
CA TYR A 396 -0.68 8.93 -10.18
C TYR A 396 0.53 8.02 -9.94
N PHE A 397 0.57 7.32 -8.80
CA PHE A 397 1.63 6.34 -8.53
C PHE A 397 1.66 5.23 -9.58
N LEU A 398 0.52 4.61 -9.88
CA LEU A 398 0.44 3.54 -10.88
C LEU A 398 0.89 4.02 -12.26
N LEU A 399 0.41 5.18 -12.70
CA LEU A 399 0.73 5.75 -14.01
C LEU A 399 2.24 6.02 -14.14
N LEU A 400 2.85 6.68 -13.15
CA LEU A 400 4.28 6.97 -13.15
C LEU A 400 5.13 5.69 -13.11
N ALA A 401 4.72 4.70 -12.31
CA ALA A 401 5.39 3.41 -12.27
C ALA A 401 5.31 2.70 -13.63
N LEU A 402 4.12 2.59 -14.22
CA LEU A 402 3.92 1.92 -15.52
C LEU A 402 4.65 2.62 -16.66
N LEU A 403 4.70 3.96 -16.67
CA LEU A 403 5.49 4.72 -17.63
C LEU A 403 6.98 4.37 -17.52
N CYS A 404 7.52 4.35 -16.30
CA CYS A 404 8.91 3.96 -16.07
C CYS A 404 9.18 2.51 -16.49
N PHE A 405 8.25 1.58 -16.23
CA PHE A 405 8.37 0.20 -16.73
C PHE A 405 8.34 0.15 -18.26
N ALA A 406 7.40 0.86 -18.91
CA ALA A 406 7.29 0.92 -20.36
C ALA A 406 8.59 1.42 -21.03
N ILE A 407 9.24 2.42 -20.42
CA ILE A 407 10.49 2.98 -20.91
C ILE A 407 11.68 2.07 -20.58
N ILE A 408 11.83 1.60 -19.34
CA ILE A 408 13.10 1.06 -18.83
C ILE A 408 13.14 -0.47 -18.74
N SER A 409 12.02 -1.16 -18.50
CA SER A 409 11.96 -2.62 -18.27
C SER A 409 12.59 -3.53 -19.36
N SER A 410 12.67 -4.82 -19.06
CA SER A 410 13.07 -5.85 -20.03
C SER A 410 12.01 -6.09 -21.12
N GLU A 411 12.44 -6.66 -22.25
CA GLU A 411 11.54 -7.14 -23.32
C GLU A 411 10.58 -8.23 -22.82
N GLU A 412 10.97 -9.01 -21.81
CA GLU A 412 10.11 -10.00 -21.16
C GLU A 412 8.81 -9.39 -20.61
N LEU A 413 8.87 -8.13 -20.15
CA LEU A 413 7.70 -7.43 -19.59
C LEU A 413 6.83 -6.78 -20.68
N LYS A 414 7.29 -6.74 -21.94
CA LYS A 414 6.58 -6.04 -23.02
C LYS A 414 5.16 -6.53 -23.21
N GLN A 415 4.96 -7.85 -23.18
CA GLN A 415 3.64 -8.42 -23.35
C GLN A 415 2.72 -8.09 -22.16
N GLN A 416 3.28 -8.07 -20.95
CA GLN A 416 2.54 -7.74 -19.74
C GLN A 416 2.15 -6.27 -19.66
N LEU A 417 3.02 -5.39 -20.14
CA LEU A 417 2.70 -3.97 -20.31
C LEU A 417 1.56 -3.76 -21.31
N LYS A 418 1.52 -4.52 -22.41
CA LYS A 418 0.37 -4.48 -23.35
C LYS A 418 -0.92 -4.93 -22.69
N TYR A 419 -0.91 -6.01 -21.91
CA TYR A 419 -2.09 -6.46 -21.17
C TYR A 419 -2.55 -5.44 -20.14
N THR A 420 -1.60 -4.83 -19.43
CA THR A 420 -1.89 -3.75 -18.48
C THR A 420 -2.50 -2.54 -19.18
N ALA A 421 -2.01 -2.17 -20.36
CA ALA A 421 -2.55 -1.08 -21.14
C ALA A 421 -3.96 -1.35 -21.68
N TYR A 422 -4.25 -2.56 -22.17
CA TYR A 422 -5.62 -2.96 -22.50
C TYR A 422 -6.53 -2.89 -21.27
N SER A 423 -6.00 -3.29 -20.10
CA SER A 423 -6.74 -3.23 -18.84
C SER A 423 -7.04 -1.79 -18.42
N LEU A 424 -6.08 -0.86 -18.58
CA LEU A 424 -6.29 0.58 -18.37
C LEU A 424 -7.39 1.13 -19.26
N THR A 425 -7.40 0.77 -20.56
CA THR A 425 -8.44 1.22 -21.49
C THR A 425 -9.82 0.71 -21.08
N ILE A 426 -9.96 -0.59 -20.76
CA ILE A 426 -11.24 -1.15 -20.32
C ILE A 426 -11.67 -0.54 -18.98
N ALA A 427 -10.72 -0.38 -18.05
CA ALA A 427 -10.96 0.24 -16.75
C ALA A 427 -11.39 1.71 -16.89
N ALA A 428 -10.93 2.44 -17.90
CA ALA A 428 -11.39 3.81 -18.18
C ALA A 428 -12.91 3.83 -18.43
N PHE A 429 -13.40 2.97 -19.32
CA PHE A 429 -14.84 2.86 -19.61
C PHE A 429 -15.65 2.38 -18.39
N ALA A 430 -15.13 1.39 -17.65
CA ALA A 430 -15.77 0.93 -16.42
C ALA A 430 -15.84 2.05 -15.37
N SER A 431 -14.76 2.81 -15.18
CA SER A 431 -14.70 3.96 -14.25
C SER A 431 -15.66 5.07 -14.67
N LEU A 432 -15.80 5.32 -15.98
CA LEU A 432 -16.76 6.28 -16.52
C LEU A 432 -18.20 5.86 -16.20
N LEU A 433 -18.52 4.57 -16.36
CA LEU A 433 -19.83 4.03 -15.99
C LEU A 433 -20.11 4.17 -14.48
N LEU A 434 -19.13 3.88 -13.62
CA LEU A 434 -19.29 4.06 -12.17
C LEU A 434 -19.51 5.53 -11.82
N ASN A 435 -18.73 6.45 -12.40
CA ASN A 435 -18.94 7.89 -12.25
C ASN A 435 -20.34 8.32 -12.68
N TYR A 436 -20.84 7.79 -13.79
CA TYR A 436 -22.18 8.11 -14.27
C TYR A 436 -23.26 7.67 -13.27
N ILE A 437 -23.14 6.47 -12.69
CA ILE A 437 -24.04 6.00 -11.63
C ILE A 437 -23.98 6.91 -10.41
N LEU A 438 -22.77 7.31 -9.98
CA LEU A 438 -22.58 8.23 -8.85
C LEU A 438 -23.21 9.59 -9.12
N ASN A 439 -23.05 10.15 -10.31
CA ASN A 439 -23.63 11.44 -10.69
C ASN A 439 -25.16 11.45 -10.58
N ILE A 440 -25.80 10.36 -11.02
CA ILE A 440 -27.26 10.22 -10.95
C ILE A 440 -27.72 10.10 -9.50
N LYS A 441 -27.02 9.31 -8.69
CA LYS A 441 -27.46 8.96 -7.34
C LYS A 441 -26.98 9.91 -6.25
N ALA A 442 -25.92 10.64 -6.51
CA ALA A 442 -25.28 11.57 -5.59
C ALA A 442 -24.74 12.78 -6.40
N PRO A 443 -25.63 13.66 -6.89
CA PRO A 443 -25.26 14.77 -7.79
C PRO A 443 -24.29 15.78 -7.16
N ALA A 444 -24.13 15.78 -5.84
CA ALA A 444 -23.11 16.57 -5.14
C ALA A 444 -21.67 16.06 -5.40
N ILE A 445 -21.50 14.83 -5.88
CA ILE A 445 -20.20 14.27 -6.23
C ILE A 445 -19.84 14.70 -7.65
N SER A 446 -18.87 15.60 -7.78
CA SER A 446 -18.40 16.09 -9.08
C SER A 446 -17.84 14.95 -9.94
N VAL A 447 -18.37 14.79 -11.15
CA VAL A 447 -17.79 13.89 -12.16
C VAL A 447 -16.65 14.60 -12.88
N SER A 448 -15.47 13.99 -12.85
CA SER A 448 -14.33 14.46 -13.64
C SER A 448 -14.13 13.56 -14.85
N PHE A 449 -14.44 14.07 -16.05
CA PHE A 449 -14.07 13.43 -17.33
C PHE A 449 -12.55 13.36 -17.53
N LEU A 450 -11.78 14.18 -16.80
CA LEU A 450 -10.32 14.19 -16.89
C LEU A 450 -9.74 12.82 -16.53
N THR A 451 -10.27 12.19 -15.48
CA THR A 451 -9.89 10.84 -15.03
C THR A 451 -10.00 9.79 -16.14
N PHE A 452 -11.09 9.83 -16.91
CA PHE A 452 -11.30 8.92 -18.04
C PHE A 452 -10.21 9.14 -19.10
N SER A 453 -9.97 10.41 -19.45
CA SER A 453 -8.96 10.80 -20.42
C SER A 453 -7.55 10.41 -19.99
N GLU A 454 -7.19 10.56 -18.70
CA GLU A 454 -5.89 10.16 -18.15
C GLU A 454 -5.63 8.65 -18.35
N TYR A 455 -6.61 7.80 -18.04
CA TYR A 455 -6.48 6.35 -18.21
C TYR A 455 -6.38 5.94 -19.67
N LEU A 456 -7.19 6.54 -20.52
CA LEU A 456 -7.18 6.27 -21.95
C LEU A 456 -5.83 6.70 -22.58
N LEU A 457 -5.39 7.93 -22.31
CA LEU A 457 -4.13 8.47 -22.82
C LEU A 457 -2.94 7.67 -22.32
N MET A 458 -2.91 7.28 -21.04
CA MET A 458 -1.83 6.44 -20.53
C MET A 458 -1.83 5.05 -21.16
N GLY A 459 -2.99 4.41 -21.32
CA GLY A 459 -3.10 3.13 -22.00
C GLY A 459 -2.53 3.19 -23.42
N LEU A 460 -2.91 4.22 -24.18
CA LEU A 460 -2.40 4.48 -25.53
C LEU A 460 -0.89 4.79 -25.52
N ALA A 461 -0.40 5.61 -24.59
CA ALA A 461 1.01 5.93 -24.44
C ALA A 461 1.84 4.67 -24.15
N ILE A 462 1.41 3.82 -23.22
CA ILE A 462 2.11 2.57 -22.90
C ILE A 462 2.11 1.62 -24.10
N ILE A 463 1.00 1.47 -24.83
CA ILE A 463 0.94 0.65 -26.05
C ILE A 463 1.93 1.19 -27.09
N THR A 464 1.97 2.51 -27.26
CA THR A 464 2.83 3.20 -28.23
C THR A 464 4.29 2.98 -27.86
N ILE A 465 4.69 3.28 -26.62
CA ILE A 465 6.05 3.08 -26.11
C ILE A 465 6.46 1.61 -26.22
N ALA A 466 5.61 0.68 -25.77
CA ALA A 466 5.90 -0.75 -25.82
C ALA A 466 6.02 -1.28 -27.26
N SER A 467 5.32 -0.67 -28.22
CA SER A 467 5.38 -1.05 -29.64
C SER A 467 6.60 -0.46 -30.34
N LEU A 468 6.93 0.81 -30.05
CA LEU A 468 8.08 1.52 -30.60
C LEU A 468 9.42 1.14 -29.95
N ARG A 469 9.38 0.33 -28.89
CA ARG A 469 10.52 -0.04 -28.03
C ARG A 469 11.76 -0.60 -28.74
N GLY A 470 11.69 -0.95 -30.02
CA GLY A 470 12.73 -1.64 -30.81
C GLY A 470 14.17 -1.13 -30.66
N LYS A 471 14.73 -0.44 -31.67
CA LYS A 471 16.17 -0.08 -31.69
C LYS A 471 16.54 1.06 -30.74
N ALA A 472 15.59 1.92 -30.37
CA ALA A 472 15.84 3.13 -29.58
C ALA A 472 16.35 2.84 -28.15
N LEU A 473 15.85 1.79 -27.49
CA LEU A 473 16.24 1.48 -26.12
C LEU A 473 17.69 1.03 -25.97
N ARG A 474 18.26 0.38 -26.99
CA ARG A 474 19.68 -0.01 -26.97
C ARG A 474 20.60 1.19 -26.77
N LYS A 475 20.22 2.37 -27.27
CA LYS A 475 20.98 3.61 -27.06
C LYS A 475 20.88 4.12 -25.61
N LEU A 476 19.69 4.05 -25.00
CA LEU A 476 19.50 4.42 -23.59
C LEU A 476 20.29 3.50 -22.65
N ASP A 477 20.34 2.20 -22.93
CA ASP A 477 21.13 1.25 -22.13
C ASP A 477 22.61 1.61 -22.09
N VAL A 478 23.17 2.07 -23.22
CA VAL A 478 24.56 2.53 -23.32
C VAL A 478 24.78 3.79 -22.51
N ILE A 479 23.85 4.76 -22.57
CA ILE A 479 23.94 6.00 -21.78
C ILE A 479 23.86 5.69 -20.28
N VAL A 480 22.87 4.90 -19.87
CA VAL A 480 22.70 4.50 -18.46
C VAL A 480 23.91 3.70 -17.97
N LYS A 481 24.47 2.82 -18.82
CA LYS A 481 25.72 2.11 -18.51
C LYS A 481 26.87 3.09 -18.30
N LYS A 482 27.03 4.07 -19.19
CA LYS A 482 28.10 5.07 -19.10
C LYS A 482 27.99 5.96 -17.85
N ILE A 483 26.76 6.28 -17.43
CA ILE A 483 26.52 7.05 -16.20
C ILE A 483 26.84 6.18 -14.96
N LEU A 484 26.36 4.93 -14.92
CA LEU A 484 26.54 4.05 -13.76
C LEU A 484 27.97 3.48 -13.61
N ASP A 485 28.66 3.17 -14.72
CA ASP A 485 30.04 2.66 -14.72
C ASP A 485 31.08 3.74 -14.36
N ASN A 486 30.64 5.00 -14.17
CA ASN A 486 31.57 6.11 -13.98
C ASN A 486 32.11 6.18 -12.55
N LYS A 487 33.40 6.54 -12.41
CA LYS A 487 34.04 6.83 -11.11
C LYS A 487 33.26 7.87 -10.30
N TYR A 488 32.51 8.75 -10.97
CA TYR A 488 31.69 9.78 -10.34
C TYR A 488 30.43 9.26 -9.62
N THR A 489 29.98 8.02 -9.84
CA THR A 489 28.84 7.47 -9.10
C THR A 489 29.13 7.43 -7.61
N GLY A 490 30.36 7.03 -7.22
CA GLY A 490 30.79 7.04 -5.81
C GLY A 490 30.83 8.45 -5.23
N LEU A 491 31.32 9.44 -5.99
CA LEU A 491 31.33 10.84 -5.57
C LEU A 491 29.91 11.38 -5.37
N LEU A 492 28.99 11.08 -6.28
CA LEU A 492 27.58 11.46 -6.16
C LEU A 492 26.94 10.84 -4.92
N ILE A 493 27.21 9.57 -4.62
CA ILE A 493 26.71 8.90 -3.41
C ILE A 493 27.21 9.61 -2.15
N VAL A 494 28.51 9.91 -2.08
CA VAL A 494 29.10 10.62 -0.94
C VAL A 494 28.47 12.01 -0.82
N ALA A 495 28.31 12.73 -1.92
CA ALA A 495 27.65 14.04 -1.93
C ALA A 495 26.19 13.96 -1.45
N PHE A 496 25.42 12.98 -1.93
CA PHE A 496 24.04 12.78 -1.48
C PHE A 496 23.97 12.42 0.01
N LEU A 497 24.86 11.56 0.52
CA LEU A 497 24.92 11.24 1.95
C LEU A 497 25.31 12.46 2.79
N LEU A 498 26.28 13.27 2.34
CA LEU A 498 26.66 14.51 3.02
C LEU A 498 25.49 15.49 3.08
N LEU A 499 24.79 15.71 1.97
CA LEU A 499 23.58 16.56 1.93
C LEU A 499 22.48 16.01 2.84
N TYR A 500 22.32 14.69 2.87
CA TYR A 500 21.37 13.99 3.71
C TYR A 500 21.66 14.22 5.20
N PHE A 501 22.90 13.99 5.64
CA PHE A 501 23.31 14.23 7.02
C PHE A 501 23.33 15.71 7.41
N ALA A 502 23.74 16.61 6.51
CA ALA A 502 23.68 18.05 6.75
C ALA A 502 22.25 18.52 7.02
N SER A 503 21.28 18.01 6.25
CA SER A 503 19.86 18.32 6.47
C SER A 503 19.34 17.77 7.79
N LEU A 504 19.78 16.57 8.21
CA LEU A 504 19.43 16.01 9.51
C LEU A 504 20.02 16.82 10.67
N LEU A 505 21.30 17.21 10.58
CA LEU A 505 21.94 18.06 11.58
C LEU A 505 21.22 19.40 11.70
N LEU A 506 20.84 20.00 10.56
CA LEU A 506 20.05 21.22 10.53
C LEU A 506 18.68 21.04 11.21
N TRP A 507 17.99 19.93 10.94
CA TRP A 507 16.72 19.61 11.59
C TRP A 507 16.87 19.37 13.10
N PHE A 508 17.90 18.64 13.54
CA PHE A 508 18.18 18.37 14.96
C PHE A 508 18.64 19.61 15.74
N SER A 509 19.17 20.63 15.06
CA SER A 509 19.65 21.85 15.71
C SER A 509 18.54 22.74 16.25
N ASP A 510 17.26 22.41 15.99
CA ASP A 510 16.08 23.24 16.25
C ASP A 510 16.15 24.65 15.61
N GLY A 511 17.17 24.93 14.79
CA GLY A 511 17.38 26.23 14.14
C GLY A 511 16.37 26.57 13.05
N LEU A 512 15.47 25.65 12.70
CA LEU A 512 14.43 25.85 11.69
C LEU A 512 13.05 25.81 12.33
N THR A 513 12.49 26.98 12.60
CA THR A 513 11.08 27.14 12.91
C THR A 513 10.27 27.19 11.61
N PHE A 514 9.33 26.26 11.43
CA PHE A 514 8.36 26.32 10.34
C PHE A 514 6.94 26.18 10.87
N ASP A 515 5.99 26.88 10.23
CA ASP A 515 4.58 26.70 10.52
C ASP A 515 4.06 25.45 9.81
N PHE A 516 3.89 24.38 10.57
CA PHE A 516 3.33 23.12 10.07
C PHE A 516 1.93 23.33 9.47
N ALA A 517 1.08 24.14 10.10
CA ALA A 517 -0.29 24.34 9.63
C ALA A 517 -0.32 25.09 8.29
N GLY A 518 0.47 26.16 8.18
CA GLY A 518 0.66 26.93 6.96
C GLY A 518 1.22 26.08 5.82
N LEU A 519 2.29 25.33 6.05
CA LEU A 519 2.90 24.47 5.01
C LEU A 519 1.97 23.32 4.60
N ASN A 520 1.29 22.68 5.56
CA ASN A 520 0.35 21.59 5.29
C ASN A 520 -0.86 22.07 4.45
N ARG A 521 -1.27 23.34 4.62
CA ARG A 521 -2.34 23.93 3.79
C ARG A 521 -1.99 23.95 2.30
N PHE A 522 -0.72 24.09 1.95
CA PHE A 522 -0.22 24.04 0.57
C PHE A 522 0.25 22.64 0.17
N GLY A 523 0.50 21.76 1.14
CA GLY A 523 1.03 20.42 0.90
C GLY A 523 2.46 20.39 0.38
N TYR A 524 3.17 21.52 0.45
CA TYR A 524 4.57 21.68 0.06
C TYR A 524 5.48 21.04 1.10
N VAL A 525 6.55 20.34 0.69
CA VAL A 525 7.52 19.77 1.63
C VAL A 525 8.86 20.48 1.46
N PRO A 526 9.39 21.19 2.47
CA PRO A 526 10.74 21.76 2.38
C PRO A 526 11.83 20.72 2.12
N TRP A 527 12.84 21.05 1.30
CA TRP A 527 13.89 20.11 0.90
C TRP A 527 14.68 19.53 2.08
N PHE A 528 14.97 20.34 3.10
CA PHE A 528 15.69 19.90 4.29
C PHE A 528 14.92 18.85 5.12
N LEU A 529 13.60 18.73 4.93
CA LEU A 529 12.76 17.72 5.57
C LEU A 529 12.71 16.41 4.79
N TYR A 530 13.24 16.35 3.56
CA TYR A 530 13.25 15.10 2.79
C TYR A 530 14.04 14.01 3.52
N PRO A 531 15.26 14.26 4.05
CA PRO A 531 15.96 13.27 4.86
C PRO A 531 15.20 12.86 6.11
N VAL A 532 14.57 13.81 6.80
CA VAL A 532 13.73 13.53 7.97
C VAL A 532 12.63 12.55 7.60
N LYS A 533 11.84 12.82 6.55
CA LYS A 533 10.75 11.95 6.13
C LYS A 533 11.23 10.62 5.55
N LEU A 534 12.35 10.58 4.82
CA LEU A 534 12.87 9.32 4.26
C LEU A 534 13.44 8.39 5.31
N GLY A 535 13.98 8.92 6.40
CA GLY A 535 14.52 8.10 7.47
C GLY A 535 15.62 7.14 7.00
N LEU A 536 15.71 6.00 7.66
CA LEU A 536 16.67 4.97 7.28
C LEU A 536 16.48 4.45 5.84
N ILE A 537 15.25 4.52 5.29
CA ILE A 537 14.97 4.09 3.91
C ILE A 537 15.81 4.89 2.91
N GLY A 538 15.93 6.21 3.11
CA GLY A 538 16.72 7.07 2.23
C GLY A 538 18.20 6.70 2.23
N ILE A 539 18.78 6.53 3.42
CA ILE A 539 20.20 6.14 3.57
C ILE A 539 20.45 4.78 2.90
N LEU A 540 19.62 3.78 3.22
CA LEU A 540 19.77 2.44 2.66
C LEU A 540 19.55 2.42 1.14
N ALA A 541 18.63 3.22 0.61
CA ALA A 541 18.41 3.33 -0.83
C ALA A 541 19.62 3.97 -1.54
N ILE A 542 20.20 5.04 -0.97
CA ILE A 542 21.42 5.67 -1.51
C ILE A 542 22.58 4.67 -1.52
N VAL A 543 22.77 3.92 -0.43
CA VAL A 543 23.79 2.86 -0.36
C VAL A 543 23.49 1.72 -1.34
N ALA A 544 22.22 1.36 -1.53
CA ALA A 544 21.83 0.31 -2.45
C ALA A 544 22.18 0.65 -3.91
N ILE A 545 22.11 1.93 -4.29
CA ILE A 545 22.48 2.42 -5.63
C ILE A 545 23.96 2.12 -5.94
N CYS A 546 24.86 2.09 -4.93
CA CYS A 546 26.26 1.68 -5.11
C CYS A 546 26.40 0.30 -5.75
N PHE A 547 25.46 -0.60 -5.45
CA PHE A 547 25.51 -1.97 -5.96
C PHE A 547 24.98 -2.11 -7.39
N PHE A 548 24.31 -1.08 -7.95
CA PHE A 548 23.71 -1.14 -9.29
C PHE A 548 24.73 -1.10 -10.42
N GLY A 549 25.97 -0.64 -10.16
CA GLY A 549 27.07 -0.75 -11.12
C GLY A 549 27.48 -2.21 -11.42
N ASN A 550 27.07 -3.18 -10.59
CA ASN A 550 27.38 -4.59 -10.82
C ASN A 550 26.31 -5.26 -11.70
N SER A 551 26.75 -5.94 -12.77
CA SER A 551 25.89 -6.66 -13.71
C SER A 551 24.95 -7.66 -13.04
N ARG A 552 25.35 -8.26 -11.91
CA ARG A 552 24.51 -9.21 -11.15
C ARG A 552 23.28 -8.54 -10.51
N TYR A 553 23.35 -7.25 -10.20
CA TYR A 553 22.26 -6.50 -9.58
C TYR A 553 21.49 -5.63 -10.55
N ARG A 554 22.05 -5.42 -11.73
CA ARG A 554 21.47 -4.59 -12.77
C ARG A 554 20.24 -5.24 -13.36
N SER A 555 19.11 -4.93 -12.74
CA SER A 555 17.79 -5.21 -13.26
C SER A 555 17.18 -3.95 -13.83
N ARG A 556 16.68 -4.06 -15.05
CA ARG A 556 15.89 -3.01 -15.68
C ARG A 556 14.64 -2.68 -14.88
N GLU A 557 14.06 -3.66 -14.20
CA GLU A 557 12.88 -3.47 -13.36
C GLU A 557 13.17 -2.71 -12.08
N LEU A 558 14.31 -2.97 -11.42
CA LEU A 558 14.75 -2.13 -10.31
C LEU A 558 15.10 -0.71 -10.79
N GLY A 559 15.70 -0.58 -11.97
CA GLY A 559 15.93 0.71 -12.61
C GLY A 559 14.62 1.47 -12.86
N ALA A 560 13.57 0.77 -13.31
CA ALA A 560 12.24 1.35 -13.48
C ALA A 560 11.61 1.80 -12.15
N LEU A 561 11.77 1.01 -11.07
CA LEU A 561 11.28 1.38 -9.74
C LEU A 561 12.06 2.58 -9.15
N LEU A 562 13.38 2.62 -9.33
CA LEU A 562 14.17 3.77 -8.91
C LEU A 562 13.80 5.02 -9.71
N ALA A 563 13.65 4.88 -11.03
CA ALA A 563 13.21 5.98 -11.90
C ALA A 563 11.81 6.47 -11.52
N SER A 564 10.88 5.58 -11.16
CA SER A 564 9.55 5.99 -10.69
C SER A 564 9.63 6.73 -9.36
N ALA A 565 10.48 6.30 -8.42
CA ALA A 565 10.73 7.04 -7.17
C ALA A 565 11.20 8.47 -7.45
N LEU A 566 12.22 8.63 -8.29
CA LEU A 566 12.79 9.93 -8.65
C LEU A 566 11.79 10.79 -9.42
N LEU A 567 11.04 10.20 -10.34
CA LEU A 567 10.02 10.89 -11.12
C LEU A 567 8.87 11.37 -10.23
N MET A 568 8.45 10.57 -9.24
CA MET A 568 7.44 10.99 -8.26
C MET A 568 7.92 12.20 -7.46
N ILE A 569 9.16 12.18 -6.97
CA ILE A 569 9.76 13.32 -6.26
C ILE A 569 9.81 14.55 -7.18
N PHE A 570 10.33 14.39 -8.39
CA PHE A 570 10.46 15.48 -9.36
C PHE A 570 9.11 16.11 -9.74
N VAL A 571 8.12 15.29 -10.14
CA VAL A 571 6.78 15.75 -10.50
C VAL A 571 6.11 16.40 -9.31
N SER A 572 6.23 15.82 -8.12
CA SER A 572 5.64 16.41 -6.92
C SER A 572 6.21 17.80 -6.63
N ARG A 573 7.52 17.98 -6.78
CA ARG A 573 8.19 19.26 -6.59
C ARG A 573 7.80 20.28 -7.65
N LEU A 574 7.73 19.85 -8.90
CA LEU A 574 7.33 20.70 -10.03
C LEU A 574 5.92 21.24 -9.79
N VAL A 575 4.96 20.35 -9.52
CA VAL A 575 3.56 20.74 -9.27
C VAL A 575 3.48 21.65 -8.04
N SER A 576 4.22 21.36 -6.96
CA SER A 576 4.20 22.22 -5.78
C SER A 576 4.80 23.61 -6.01
N THR A 577 5.82 23.71 -6.86
CA THR A 577 6.37 25.00 -7.27
C THR A 577 5.34 25.80 -8.08
N MET A 578 4.63 25.12 -9.00
CA MET A 578 3.53 25.72 -9.76
C MET A 578 2.38 26.15 -8.84
N GLN A 579 2.06 25.38 -7.80
CA GLN A 579 1.07 25.76 -6.79
C GLN A 579 1.47 27.03 -6.05
N MET A 580 2.72 27.14 -5.60
CA MET A 580 3.21 28.32 -4.88
C MET A 580 3.22 29.57 -5.77
N GLN A 581 3.66 29.43 -7.02
CA GLN A 581 3.58 30.49 -8.03
C GLN A 581 2.12 30.90 -8.26
N TYR A 582 1.22 29.93 -8.39
CA TYR A 582 -0.20 30.18 -8.58
C TYR A 582 -0.83 30.92 -7.40
N VAL A 583 -0.58 30.49 -6.16
CA VAL A 583 -1.11 31.16 -4.97
C VAL A 583 -0.61 32.61 -4.92
N SER A 584 0.64 32.84 -5.29
CA SER A 584 1.19 34.19 -5.44
C SER A 584 0.45 34.97 -6.53
N GLU A 585 0.37 34.46 -7.76
CA GLU A 585 -0.26 35.15 -8.90
C GLU A 585 -1.75 35.42 -8.71
N PHE A 586 -2.51 34.44 -8.20
CA PHE A 586 -3.96 34.58 -7.97
C PHE A 586 -4.28 35.66 -6.93
N THR A 587 -3.41 35.81 -5.92
CA THR A 587 -3.52 36.90 -4.95
C THR A 587 -3.46 38.27 -5.64
N PHE A 588 -2.85 38.36 -6.83
CA PHE A 588 -2.66 39.62 -7.57
C PHE A 588 -3.44 39.70 -8.90
N ASN A 589 -3.93 38.60 -9.49
CA ASN A 589 -4.68 38.58 -10.74
C ASN A 589 -5.63 37.36 -10.85
N LEU A 590 -6.90 37.56 -10.50
CA LEU A 590 -7.92 36.50 -10.45
C LEU A 590 -8.31 35.88 -11.81
N ASN A 591 -8.03 36.54 -12.93
CA ASN A 591 -8.54 36.15 -14.26
C ASN A 591 -7.49 35.50 -15.18
N SER A 592 -6.30 35.16 -14.68
CA SER A 592 -5.15 34.81 -15.51
C SER A 592 -5.12 33.38 -16.08
N TRP A 593 -6.09 32.51 -15.78
CA TRP A 593 -6.00 31.08 -16.10
C TRP A 593 -7.01 30.55 -17.11
N PHE A 594 -6.49 29.69 -17.99
CA PHE A 594 -7.18 29.11 -19.14
C PHE A 594 -8.26 28.06 -18.77
N SER A 595 -8.20 27.45 -17.58
CA SER A 595 -9.20 26.45 -17.15
C SER A 595 -9.30 26.32 -15.63
N GLU A 596 -10.52 26.47 -15.11
CA GLU A 596 -10.88 26.26 -13.69
C GLU A 596 -10.58 24.84 -13.21
N SER A 597 -10.81 23.83 -14.05
CA SER A 597 -10.58 22.43 -13.66
C SER A 597 -9.08 22.14 -13.46
N ILE A 598 -8.21 22.69 -14.31
CA ILE A 598 -6.76 22.52 -14.15
C ILE A 598 -6.31 23.17 -12.83
N ARG A 599 -6.86 24.35 -12.53
CA ARG A 599 -6.60 25.09 -11.30
C ARG A 599 -7.01 24.30 -10.05
N GLU A 600 -8.22 23.76 -9.98
CA GLU A 600 -8.67 22.93 -8.86
C GLU A 600 -7.82 21.67 -8.70
N ASN A 601 -7.42 21.02 -9.80
CA ASN A 601 -6.53 19.85 -9.75
C ASN A 601 -5.13 20.20 -9.24
N ILE A 602 -4.56 21.31 -9.72
CA ILE A 602 -3.26 21.80 -9.21
C ILE A 602 -3.39 22.13 -7.73
N LEU A 603 -4.43 22.86 -7.29
CA LEU A 603 -4.60 23.25 -5.88
C LEU A 603 -4.90 22.09 -4.94
N SER A 604 -5.59 21.04 -5.41
CA SER A 604 -5.87 19.85 -4.61
C SER A 604 -4.68 18.89 -4.50
N PHE A 605 -3.66 19.07 -5.34
CA PHE A 605 -2.39 18.37 -5.21
C PHE A 605 -1.67 18.78 -3.91
N ARG A 606 -0.78 17.91 -3.46
CA ARG A 606 -0.05 17.90 -2.20
C ARG A 606 1.21 17.12 -2.50
N GLU A 607 2.34 17.81 -2.53
CA GLU A 607 3.66 17.24 -2.76
C GLU A 607 3.92 16.08 -1.80
N GLU A 608 3.61 16.33 -0.54
CA GLU A 608 3.77 15.44 0.60
C GLU A 608 3.22 14.03 0.34
N ARG A 609 2.00 13.94 -0.20
CA ARG A 609 1.36 12.65 -0.48
C ARG A 609 2.08 11.86 -1.57
N MET A 610 2.56 12.52 -2.63
CA MET A 610 3.35 11.87 -3.69
C MET A 610 4.76 11.50 -3.19
N PHE A 611 5.36 12.34 -2.36
CA PHE A 611 6.65 12.05 -1.75
C PHE A 611 6.60 10.78 -0.91
N GLU A 612 5.58 10.61 -0.08
CA GLU A 612 5.37 9.37 0.68
C GLU A 612 5.18 8.14 -0.22
N LEU A 613 4.54 8.27 -1.39
CA LEU A 613 4.43 7.17 -2.36
C LEU A 613 5.79 6.76 -2.94
N SER A 614 6.75 7.70 -3.04
CA SER A 614 8.11 7.38 -3.48
C SER A 614 8.86 6.47 -2.50
N LYS A 615 8.45 6.39 -1.23
CA LYS A 615 9.04 5.46 -0.24
C LYS A 615 8.81 3.99 -0.59
N ILE A 616 7.75 3.67 -1.35
CA ILE A 616 7.43 2.29 -1.76
C ILE A 616 8.54 1.71 -2.64
N PRO A 617 8.87 2.29 -3.82
CA PRO A 617 10.00 1.81 -4.59
C PRO A 617 11.32 1.97 -3.84
N MET A 618 11.51 3.05 -3.05
CA MET A 618 12.74 3.19 -2.26
C MET A 618 12.94 2.08 -1.23
N ALA A 619 11.90 1.56 -0.60
CA ALA A 619 11.99 0.42 0.31
C ALA A 619 12.43 -0.86 -0.42
N ILE A 620 11.95 -1.07 -1.65
CA ILE A 620 12.42 -2.17 -2.52
C ILE A 620 13.91 -2.00 -2.81
N ILE A 621 14.35 -0.79 -3.19
CA ILE A 621 15.76 -0.51 -3.50
C ILE A 621 16.64 -0.67 -2.24
N ALA A 622 16.24 -0.08 -1.12
CA ALA A 622 16.91 -0.14 0.17
C ALA A 622 17.16 -1.57 0.65
N SER A 623 16.21 -2.48 0.45
CA SER A 623 16.35 -3.88 0.86
C SER A 623 17.53 -4.61 0.20
N ILE A 624 18.00 -4.14 -0.97
CA ILE A 624 19.12 -4.74 -1.70
C ILE A 624 20.44 -4.52 -0.97
N ALA A 625 20.59 -3.39 -0.27
CA ALA A 625 21.77 -3.12 0.56
C ALA A 625 21.95 -4.17 1.66
N LEU A 626 20.86 -4.82 2.09
CA LEU A 626 20.84 -5.87 3.10
C LEU A 626 20.78 -7.28 2.51
N SER A 627 20.87 -7.42 1.19
CA SER A 627 20.87 -8.73 0.55
C SER A 627 22.16 -9.50 0.87
N LYS A 628 22.07 -10.83 1.02
CA LYS A 628 23.24 -11.71 1.26
C LYS A 628 24.41 -11.42 0.31
N HIS A 629 24.11 -11.15 -0.96
CA HIS A 629 25.13 -10.89 -1.96
C HIS A 629 25.87 -9.56 -1.70
N ALA A 630 25.18 -8.52 -1.22
CA ALA A 630 25.81 -7.23 -0.92
C ALA A 630 26.79 -7.37 0.24
N LEU A 631 26.38 -8.13 1.26
CA LEU A 631 27.17 -8.43 2.46
C LEU A 631 28.39 -9.32 2.18
N THR A 632 28.39 -10.15 1.14
CA THR A 632 29.60 -10.93 0.78
C THR A 632 30.72 -10.06 0.21
N ARG A 633 30.45 -8.83 -0.22
CA ARG A 633 31.40 -7.98 -0.95
C ARG A 633 32.09 -6.92 -0.07
N ILE A 634 31.34 -6.31 0.84
CA ILE A 634 31.91 -5.55 1.99
C ILE A 634 32.70 -6.55 2.81
#